data_AF-A0A821S1Q4-F1
#
_entry.id   AF-A0A821S1Q4-F1
#
_cell.length_a   1.000
_cell.length_b   1.000
_cell.length_c   1.000
_cell.angle_alpha   90.00
_cell.angle_beta   90.00
_cell.angle_gamma   90.00
#
_symmetry.space_group_name_H-M   'P 1'
#
loop_
_entity.id
_entity.type
_entity.pdbx_description
1 polymer ?
#
loop_
_entity_poly.entity_id
_entity_poly.type
_entity_poly.pdbx_seq_one_letter_code
_entity_poly.pdbx_strand_id
1 'polypeptide(L)'
;NNVTRRKRLRALASLHYQKALELFSPNDNPLEYLRLLIEEVALTDFELQNATDNSSRLKYSQQGLRASFQCQECVGIIEQHRTSSDPDDYNETFSQEAQRLLSILNGRIQTFLKEMVKIYKITNNKKVIYEDYKEMYSISLRINETSITFSKDLYDAIERLKKIYEKNNSD
;
A
#
# COMPACT_ATOMS: atom_id res chain seq x y z
N ASN A 1 23.50 -4.03 -22.18
CA ASN A 1 22.05 -3.77 -22.39
C ASN A 1 21.43 -3.23 -21.09
N ASN A 2 21.17 -1.91 -21.01
CA ASN A 2 20.80 -1.23 -19.77
C ASN A 2 19.41 -1.62 -19.23
N VAL A 3 18.50 -2.06 -20.11
CA VAL A 3 17.16 -2.54 -19.72
C VAL A 3 17.25 -3.85 -18.95
N THR A 4 18.08 -4.80 -19.41
CA THR A 4 18.30 -6.09 -18.75
C THR A 4 18.97 -5.93 -17.39
N ARG A 5 19.92 -4.99 -17.27
CA ARG A 5 20.58 -4.68 -15.99
C ARG A 5 19.59 -4.13 -14.96
N ARG A 6 18.73 -3.19 -15.35
CA ARG A 6 17.67 -2.64 -14.47
C ARG A 6 16.69 -3.72 -14.01
N LYS A 7 16.25 -4.59 -14.92
CA LYS A 7 15.40 -5.75 -14.59
C LYS A 7 16.04 -6.65 -13.52
N ARG A 8 17.34 -6.97 -13.66
CA ARG A 8 18.08 -7.79 -12.70
C ARG A 8 18.26 -7.11 -11.33
N LEU A 9 18.64 -5.83 -11.32
CA LEU A 9 18.81 -5.09 -10.05
C LEU A 9 17.51 -5.00 -9.25
N ARG A 10 16.36 -4.88 -9.92
CA ARG A 10 15.04 -4.88 -9.27
C ARG A 10 14.66 -6.25 -8.73
N ALA A 11 14.87 -7.31 -9.50
CA ALA A 11 14.65 -8.68 -9.02
C ALA A 11 15.53 -8.97 -7.80
N LEU A 12 16.76 -8.45 -7.80
CA LEU A 12 17.66 -8.56 -6.66
C LEU A 12 17.15 -7.74 -5.45
N ALA A 13 16.71 -6.50 -5.65
CA ALA A 13 16.14 -5.68 -4.58
C ALA A 13 14.92 -6.35 -3.95
N SER A 14 13.98 -6.86 -4.76
CA SER A 14 12.81 -7.55 -4.25
C SER A 14 13.16 -8.83 -3.50
N LEU A 15 14.14 -9.61 -4.00
CA LEU A 15 14.67 -10.76 -3.27
C LEU A 15 15.28 -10.36 -1.91
N HIS A 16 15.97 -9.22 -1.83
CA HIS A 16 16.52 -8.74 -0.57
C HIS A 16 15.43 -8.32 0.41
N TYR A 17 14.37 -7.66 -0.05
CA TYR A 17 13.23 -7.30 0.80
C TYR A 17 12.48 -8.54 1.29
N GLN A 18 12.25 -9.53 0.42
CA GLN A 18 11.65 -10.80 0.81
C GLN A 18 12.47 -11.51 1.89
N LYS A 19 13.80 -11.62 1.71
CA LYS A 19 14.68 -12.20 2.73
C LYS A 19 14.71 -11.38 4.02
N ALA A 20 14.63 -10.06 3.93
CA ALA A 20 14.59 -9.22 5.13
C ALA A 20 13.28 -9.42 5.91
N LEU A 21 12.15 -9.60 5.22
CA LEU A 21 10.86 -9.91 5.86
C LEU A 21 10.89 -11.25 6.63
N GLU A 22 11.78 -12.18 6.28
CA GLU A 22 12.00 -13.41 7.06
C GLU A 22 12.78 -13.18 8.36
N LEU A 23 13.48 -12.04 8.49
CA LEU A 23 14.29 -11.69 9.67
C LEU A 23 13.55 -10.83 10.69
N PHE A 24 12.50 -10.13 10.25
CA PHE A 24 11.69 -9.28 11.12
C PHE A 24 10.32 -9.91 11.37
N SER A 25 9.84 -9.77 12.59
CA SER A 25 8.49 -10.15 12.99
C SER A 25 7.64 -8.88 13.09
N PRO A 26 6.42 -8.85 12.55
CA PRO A 26 5.55 -7.68 12.67
C PRO A 26 5.15 -7.41 14.13
N ASN A 27 5.21 -8.40 15.02
CA ASN A 27 4.94 -8.21 16.46
C ASN A 27 6.12 -7.61 17.21
N ASP A 28 7.36 -7.96 16.83
CA ASP A 28 8.56 -7.51 17.54
C ASP A 28 9.13 -6.21 16.95
N ASN A 29 9.04 -6.06 15.62
CA ASN A 29 9.59 -4.91 14.89
C ASN A 29 8.58 -4.39 13.84
N PRO A 30 7.40 -3.89 14.27
CA PRO A 30 6.35 -3.47 13.36
C PRO A 30 6.79 -2.37 12.40
N LEU A 31 7.60 -1.40 12.83
CA LEU A 31 8.01 -0.29 11.96
C LEU A 31 8.99 -0.73 10.87
N GLU A 32 9.96 -1.57 11.22
CA GLU A 32 10.92 -2.16 10.28
C GLU A 32 10.22 -3.07 9.28
N TYR A 33 9.29 -3.90 9.76
CA TYR A 33 8.49 -4.78 8.92
C TYR A 33 7.62 -3.97 7.95
N LEU A 34 6.87 -2.97 8.45
CA LEU A 34 6.07 -2.07 7.61
C LEU A 34 6.93 -1.34 6.58
N ARG A 35 8.14 -0.88 6.97
CA ARG A 35 9.05 -0.20 6.06
C ARG A 35 9.43 -1.10 4.89
N LEU A 36 9.77 -2.36 5.13
CA LEU A 36 10.08 -3.33 4.08
C LEU A 36 8.91 -3.56 3.13
N LEU A 37 7.68 -3.65 3.66
CA LEU A 37 6.48 -3.76 2.84
C LEU A 37 6.25 -2.50 1.99
N ILE A 38 6.46 -1.31 2.55
CA ILE A 38 6.36 -0.04 1.83
C ILE A 38 7.42 0.07 0.73
N GLU A 39 8.62 -0.47 0.92
CA GLU A 39 9.66 -0.51 -0.10
C GLU A 39 9.25 -1.38 -1.31
N GLU A 40 8.60 -2.53 -1.08
CA GLU A 40 7.99 -3.34 -2.16
C GLU A 40 6.88 -2.57 -2.90
N VAL A 41 6.05 -1.83 -2.15
CA VAL A 41 5.05 -0.93 -2.74
C VAL A 41 5.73 0.16 -3.59
N ALA A 42 6.83 0.75 -3.11
CA ALA A 42 7.57 1.79 -3.80
C ALA A 42 8.26 1.27 -5.07
N LEU A 43 8.77 0.04 -5.09
CA LEU A 43 9.27 -0.61 -6.30
C LEU A 43 8.18 -0.71 -7.37
N THR A 44 6.97 -1.05 -6.97
CA THR A 44 5.84 -1.14 -7.91
C THR A 44 5.38 0.23 -8.41
N ASP A 45 5.38 1.25 -7.55
CA ASP A 45 5.14 2.64 -7.96
C ASP A 45 6.19 3.12 -8.98
N PHE A 46 7.45 2.77 -8.78
CA PHE A 46 8.50 3.08 -9.74
C PHE A 46 8.20 2.44 -11.12
N GLU A 47 7.72 1.19 -11.17
CA GLU A 47 7.31 0.58 -12.44
C GLU A 47 6.14 1.33 -13.08
N LEU A 48 5.16 1.76 -12.28
CA LEU A 48 4.04 2.54 -12.76
C LEU A 48 4.50 3.86 -13.40
N GLN A 49 5.41 4.58 -12.76
CA GLN A 49 5.96 5.85 -13.29
C GLN A 49 6.71 5.66 -14.61
N ASN A 50 7.28 4.47 -14.86
CA ASN A 50 8.02 4.14 -16.07
C ASN A 50 7.15 3.47 -17.16
N ALA A 51 5.88 3.20 -16.89
CA ALA A 51 4.98 2.57 -17.83
C ALA A 51 4.45 3.57 -18.87
N THR A 52 4.56 3.22 -20.15
CA THR A 52 4.21 4.12 -21.26
C THR A 52 2.80 3.88 -21.81
N ASP A 53 2.21 2.72 -21.56
CA ASP A 53 0.90 2.32 -22.07
C ASP A 53 -0.10 2.03 -20.93
N ASN A 54 -1.39 2.16 -21.24
CA ASN A 54 -2.46 1.98 -20.25
C ASN A 54 -2.55 0.55 -19.70
N SER A 55 -2.15 -0.47 -20.46
CA SER A 55 -2.17 -1.87 -20.00
C SER A 55 -1.12 -2.09 -18.92
N SER A 56 0.12 -1.65 -19.18
CA SER A 56 1.22 -1.69 -18.19
C SER A 56 0.90 -0.85 -16.95
N ARG A 57 0.37 0.38 -17.14
CA ARG A 57 -0.03 1.25 -16.01
C ARG A 57 -1.12 0.61 -15.16
N LEU A 58 -2.13 -0.01 -15.78
CA LEU A 58 -3.18 -0.73 -15.06
C LEU A 58 -2.59 -1.91 -14.27
N LYS A 59 -1.76 -2.73 -14.92
CA LYS A 59 -1.08 -3.86 -14.29
C LYS A 59 -0.28 -3.44 -13.06
N TYR A 60 0.57 -2.42 -13.17
CA TYR A 60 1.38 -1.98 -12.03
C TYR A 60 0.53 -1.31 -10.95
N SER A 61 -0.54 -0.60 -11.31
CA SER A 61 -1.47 -0.06 -10.31
C SER A 61 -2.16 -1.16 -9.52
N GLN A 62 -2.61 -2.23 -10.19
CA GLN A 62 -3.19 -3.39 -9.54
C GLN A 62 -2.18 -4.15 -8.67
N GLN A 63 -0.95 -4.31 -9.13
CA GLN A 63 0.13 -4.93 -8.35
C GLN A 63 0.47 -4.09 -7.11
N GLY A 64 0.59 -2.78 -7.26
CA GLY A 64 0.94 -1.86 -6.19
C GLY A 64 -0.13 -1.84 -5.11
N LEU A 65 -1.41 -1.80 -5.51
CA LEU A 65 -2.53 -1.88 -4.57
C LEU A 65 -2.54 -3.22 -3.80
N ARG A 66 -2.30 -4.35 -4.48
CA ARG A 66 -2.20 -5.66 -3.81
C ARG A 66 -1.03 -5.72 -2.82
N ALA A 67 0.11 -5.14 -3.17
CA ALA A 67 1.25 -5.03 -2.27
C ALA A 67 0.89 -4.18 -1.04
N SER A 68 0.15 -3.07 -1.22
CA SER A 68 -0.32 -2.25 -0.10
C SER A 68 -1.24 -3.00 0.87
N PHE A 69 -2.01 -3.99 0.39
CA PHE A 69 -2.85 -4.81 1.28
C PHE A 69 -2.04 -5.71 2.21
N GLN A 70 -0.79 -6.06 1.85
CA GLN A 70 0.08 -6.82 2.75
C GLN A 70 0.47 -6.04 4.00
N CYS A 71 0.39 -4.69 3.96
CA CYS A 71 0.68 -3.84 5.10
C CYS A 71 -0.41 -3.88 6.19
N GLN A 72 -1.61 -4.42 5.89
CA GLN A 72 -2.78 -4.30 6.76
C GLN A 72 -2.53 -4.83 8.18
N GLU A 73 -1.96 -6.03 8.30
CA GLU A 73 -1.66 -6.67 9.58
C GLU A 73 -0.78 -5.76 10.44
N CYS A 74 0.28 -5.21 9.83
CA CYS A 74 1.22 -4.35 10.53
C CYS A 74 0.58 -3.01 10.95
N VAL A 75 -0.33 -2.45 10.15
CA VAL A 75 -1.11 -1.27 10.54
C VAL A 75 -1.97 -1.57 11.77
N GLY A 76 -2.57 -2.77 11.84
CA GLY A 76 -3.34 -3.23 13.00
C GLY A 76 -2.49 -3.36 14.26
N ILE A 77 -1.28 -3.90 14.15
CA ILE A 77 -0.35 -4.02 15.28
C ILE A 77 0.09 -2.64 15.78
N ILE A 78 0.39 -1.70 14.88
CA ILE A 78 0.72 -0.31 15.26
C ILE A 78 -0.45 0.34 16.04
N GLU A 79 -1.69 0.11 15.62
CA GLU A 79 -2.88 0.57 16.35
C GLU A 79 -3.01 -0.08 17.74
N GLN A 80 -2.66 -1.35 17.88
CA GLN A 80 -2.63 -2.04 19.16
C GLN A 80 -1.58 -1.43 20.09
N HIS A 81 -0.36 -1.15 19.59
CA HIS A 81 0.68 -0.47 20.38
C HIS A 81 0.20 0.92 20.83
N ARG A 82 -0.43 1.69 19.93
CA ARG A 82 -0.98 3.02 20.22
C ARG A 82 -2.04 3.02 21.32
N THR A 83 -2.82 1.94 21.40
CA THR A 83 -3.90 1.79 22.38
C THR A 83 -3.50 0.97 23.60
N SER A 84 -2.27 0.46 23.63
CA SER A 84 -1.71 -0.26 24.76
C SER A 84 -1.55 0.66 25.96
N SER A 85 -1.53 0.06 27.16
CA SER A 85 -1.26 0.79 28.41
C SER A 85 0.23 0.88 28.73
N ASP A 86 1.09 0.30 27.89
CA ASP A 86 2.54 0.29 28.09
C ASP A 86 3.17 1.50 27.36
N PRO A 87 3.68 2.51 28.09
CA PRO A 87 4.26 3.70 27.47
C PRO A 87 5.58 3.44 26.74
N ASP A 88 6.25 2.30 26.97
CA ASP A 88 7.48 1.95 26.26
C ASP A 88 7.20 1.44 24.82
N ASP A 89 6.02 0.82 24.61
CA ASP A 89 5.59 0.28 23.31
C ASP A 89 5.22 1.36 22.28
N TYR A 90 4.83 2.55 22.74
CA TYR A 90 4.38 3.68 21.90
C TYR A 90 4.94 5.02 22.36
N ASN A 91 6.26 5.12 22.39
CA ASN A 91 6.96 6.38 22.66
C ASN A 91 6.88 7.39 21.49
N GLU A 92 7.35 8.61 21.71
CA GLU A 92 7.28 9.70 20.73
C GLU A 92 8.00 9.36 19.41
N THR A 93 9.17 8.70 19.48
CA THR A 93 9.94 8.32 18.28
C THR A 93 9.19 7.27 17.45
N PHE A 94 8.61 6.28 18.12
CA PHE A 94 7.77 5.28 17.48
C PHE A 94 6.56 5.93 16.80
N SER A 95 5.84 6.79 17.52
CA SER A 95 4.64 7.48 17.02
C SER A 95 4.92 8.32 15.78
N GLN A 96 5.99 9.11 15.78
CA GLN A 96 6.38 9.95 14.65
C GLN A 96 6.73 9.12 13.41
N GLU A 97 7.48 8.04 13.61
CA GLU A 97 7.87 7.15 12.51
C GLU A 97 6.67 6.36 11.97
N ALA A 98 5.80 5.86 12.86
CA ALA A 98 4.54 5.23 12.49
C ALA A 98 3.71 6.17 11.62
N GLN A 99 3.48 7.41 12.08
CA GLN A 99 2.72 8.40 11.32
C GLN A 99 3.32 8.65 9.93
N ARG A 100 4.64 8.79 9.84
CA ARG A 100 5.34 8.98 8.56
C ARG A 100 5.13 7.81 7.61
N LEU A 101 5.31 6.57 8.08
CA LEU A 101 5.15 5.37 7.26
C LEU A 101 3.70 5.17 6.80
N LEU A 102 2.73 5.36 7.70
CA LEU A 102 1.31 5.25 7.39
C LEU A 102 0.87 6.30 6.36
N SER A 103 1.35 7.55 6.46
CA SER A 103 1.11 8.59 5.45
C SER A 103 1.69 8.22 4.09
N ILE A 104 2.91 7.65 4.05
CA ILE A 104 3.51 7.18 2.79
C ILE A 104 2.63 6.08 2.17
N LEU A 105 2.23 5.09 2.96
CA LEU A 105 1.37 3.99 2.51
C LEU A 105 0.05 4.52 1.93
N ASN A 106 -0.64 5.40 2.67
CA ASN A 106 -1.90 6.00 2.23
C ASN A 106 -1.75 6.77 0.91
N GLY A 107 -0.71 7.61 0.80
CA GLY A 107 -0.43 8.35 -0.44
C GLY A 107 -0.16 7.43 -1.65
N ARG A 108 0.50 6.28 -1.44
CA ARG A 108 0.71 5.28 -2.50
C ARG A 108 -0.59 4.57 -2.89
N ILE A 109 -1.42 4.17 -1.93
CA ILE A 109 -2.75 3.61 -2.19
C ILE A 109 -3.58 4.58 -3.05
N GLN A 110 -3.63 5.85 -2.65
CA GLN A 110 -4.33 6.90 -3.41
C GLN A 110 -3.79 7.05 -4.83
N THR A 111 -2.47 6.92 -5.01
CA THR A 111 -1.81 7.00 -6.33
C THR A 111 -2.28 5.88 -7.25
N PHE A 112 -2.24 4.63 -6.79
CA PHE A 112 -2.68 3.48 -7.59
C PHE A 112 -4.18 3.54 -7.91
N LEU A 113 -5.01 3.90 -6.94
CA LEU A 113 -6.45 4.00 -7.12
C LEU A 113 -6.81 5.10 -8.13
N LYS A 114 -6.23 6.29 -7.98
CA LYS A 114 -6.41 7.41 -8.91
C LYS A 114 -6.04 7.02 -10.34
N GLU A 115 -4.97 6.26 -10.48
CA GLU A 115 -4.47 5.82 -11.77
C GLU A 115 -5.42 4.81 -12.44
N MET A 116 -5.94 3.83 -11.69
CA MET A 116 -6.97 2.92 -12.19
C MET A 116 -8.25 3.66 -12.59
N VAL A 117 -8.73 4.61 -11.78
CA VAL A 117 -9.90 5.43 -12.11
C VAL A 117 -9.70 6.17 -13.43
N LYS A 118 -8.52 6.75 -13.68
CA LYS A 118 -8.21 7.41 -14.96
C LYS A 118 -8.28 6.44 -16.14
N ILE A 119 -7.65 5.27 -16.02
CA ILE A 119 -7.58 4.28 -17.12
C ILE A 119 -8.98 3.73 -17.44
N TYR A 120 -9.76 3.36 -16.44
CA TYR A 120 -11.12 2.84 -16.64
C TYR A 120 -12.07 3.90 -17.20
N LYS A 121 -11.90 5.18 -16.82
CA LYS A 121 -12.64 6.29 -17.41
C LYS A 121 -12.37 6.43 -18.92
N ILE A 122 -11.12 6.27 -19.34
CA ILE A 122 -10.72 6.39 -20.75
C ILE A 122 -11.19 5.19 -21.57
N THR A 123 -11.05 3.99 -21.03
CA THR A 123 -11.30 2.74 -21.77
C THR A 123 -12.78 2.38 -21.89
N ASN A 124 -13.66 2.96 -21.05
CA ASN A 124 -15.13 2.78 -21.04
C ASN A 124 -15.64 1.32 -21.07
N ASN A 125 -14.76 0.34 -20.86
CA ASN A 125 -15.05 -1.07 -21.16
C ASN A 125 -15.75 -1.81 -20.01
N LYS A 126 -15.80 -1.24 -18.80
CA LYS A 126 -16.36 -1.90 -17.60
C LYS A 126 -16.90 -0.89 -16.58
N LYS A 127 -18.14 -0.42 -16.77
CA LYS A 127 -18.77 0.62 -15.92
C LYS A 127 -18.82 0.25 -14.43
N VAL A 128 -19.13 -1.01 -14.10
CA VAL A 128 -19.16 -1.49 -12.70
C VAL A 128 -17.77 -1.39 -12.06
N ILE A 129 -16.75 -1.90 -12.74
CA ILE A 129 -15.36 -1.84 -12.26
C ILE A 129 -14.89 -0.40 -12.08
N TYR A 130 -15.28 0.51 -12.98
CA TYR A 130 -14.98 1.93 -12.87
C TYR A 130 -15.58 2.56 -11.60
N GLU A 131 -16.86 2.32 -11.30
CA GLU A 131 -17.50 2.86 -10.10
C GLU A 131 -16.90 2.25 -8.82
N ASP A 132 -16.58 0.95 -8.82
CA ASP A 132 -15.93 0.29 -7.69
C ASP A 132 -14.55 0.92 -7.40
N TYR A 133 -13.69 1.14 -8.41
CA TYR A 133 -12.40 1.82 -8.19
C TYR A 133 -12.53 3.29 -7.77
N LYS A 134 -13.59 3.96 -8.20
CA LYS A 134 -13.90 5.33 -7.77
C LYS A 134 -14.37 5.36 -6.32
N GLU A 135 -15.18 4.39 -5.90
CA GLU A 135 -15.55 4.22 -4.49
C GLU A 135 -14.31 3.98 -3.64
N MET A 136 -13.45 3.04 -4.05
CA MET A 136 -12.17 2.76 -3.41
C MET A 136 -11.32 4.02 -3.25
N TYR A 137 -11.17 4.80 -4.32
CA TYR A 137 -10.43 6.06 -4.25
C TYR A 137 -11.07 7.05 -3.27
N SER A 138 -12.40 7.18 -3.27
CA SER A 138 -13.11 8.04 -2.32
C SER A 138 -12.90 7.60 -0.87
N ILE A 139 -12.87 6.30 -0.58
CA ILE A 139 -12.58 5.77 0.76
C ILE A 139 -11.18 6.24 1.21
N SER A 140 -10.16 6.04 0.36
CA SER A 140 -8.78 6.42 0.69
C SER A 140 -8.57 7.92 0.92
N LEU A 141 -9.38 8.77 0.28
CA LEU A 141 -9.31 10.23 0.43
C LEU A 141 -9.96 10.77 1.71
N ARG A 142 -10.81 9.97 2.38
CA ARG A 142 -11.50 10.39 3.61
C ARG A 142 -10.65 10.20 4.86
N ILE A 143 -9.52 9.51 4.73
CA ILE A 143 -8.62 9.23 5.84
C ILE A 143 -7.90 10.53 6.22
N ASN A 144 -8.03 10.92 7.49
CA ASN A 144 -7.35 12.10 8.04
C ASN A 144 -6.04 11.69 8.73
N GLU A 145 -4.91 11.97 8.08
CA GLU A 145 -3.56 11.62 8.56
C GLU A 145 -3.13 12.38 9.83
N THR A 146 -3.87 13.43 10.21
CA THR A 146 -3.67 14.19 11.46
C THR A 146 -4.53 13.68 12.61
N SER A 147 -5.45 12.76 12.34
CA SER A 147 -6.32 12.20 13.37
C SER A 147 -5.55 11.24 14.28
N ILE A 148 -5.88 11.24 15.57
CA ILE A 148 -5.39 10.22 16.51
C ILE A 148 -5.85 8.80 16.14
N THR A 149 -6.90 8.69 15.33
CA THR A 149 -7.45 7.42 14.81
C THR A 149 -6.85 7.02 13.47
N PHE A 150 -5.83 7.72 12.95
CA PHE A 150 -5.33 7.51 11.59
C PHE A 150 -4.97 6.05 11.28
N SER A 151 -4.22 5.38 12.17
CA SER A 151 -3.86 3.96 12.05
C SER A 151 -5.10 3.06 11.92
N LYS A 152 -6.09 3.26 12.80
CA LYS A 152 -7.36 2.53 12.74
C LYS A 152 -8.14 2.81 11.46
N ASP A 153 -8.30 4.09 11.10
CA ASP A 153 -9.05 4.50 9.91
C ASP A 153 -8.41 3.94 8.62
N LEU A 154 -7.08 3.89 8.58
CA LEU A 154 -6.33 3.30 7.47
C LEU A 154 -6.47 1.76 7.45
N TYR A 155 -6.43 1.09 8.60
CA TYR A 155 -6.69 -0.35 8.71
C TYR A 155 -8.07 -0.72 8.14
N ASP A 156 -9.12 -0.04 8.62
CA ASP A 156 -10.51 -0.25 8.21
C ASP A 156 -10.70 0.04 6.71
N ALA A 157 -10.05 1.11 6.22
CA ALA A 157 -10.05 1.43 4.80
C ALA A 157 -9.40 0.33 3.97
N ILE A 158 -8.21 -0.16 4.33
CA ILE A 158 -7.52 -1.24 3.61
C ILE A 158 -8.40 -2.50 3.57
N GLU A 159 -9.06 -2.86 4.68
CA GLU A 159 -9.97 -4.00 4.72
C GLU A 159 -11.11 -3.85 3.70
N ARG A 160 -11.74 -2.68 3.65
CA ARG A 160 -12.84 -2.39 2.73
C ARG A 160 -12.36 -2.39 1.27
N LEU A 161 -11.20 -1.79 1.01
CA LEU A 161 -10.58 -1.80 -0.31
C LEU A 161 -10.31 -3.23 -0.80
N LYS A 162 -9.78 -4.08 0.06
CA LYS A 162 -9.49 -5.49 -0.25
C LYS A 162 -10.77 -6.24 -0.65
N LYS A 163 -11.85 -6.08 0.11
CA LYS A 163 -13.17 -6.69 -0.21
C LYS A 163 -13.70 -6.26 -1.58
N ILE A 164 -13.63 -4.97 -1.91
CA ILE A 164 -14.06 -4.46 -3.23
C ILE A 164 -13.14 -4.99 -4.33
N TYR A 165 -11.83 -5.06 -4.08
CA TYR A 165 -10.86 -5.56 -5.05
C TYR A 165 -11.10 -7.04 -5.37
N GLU A 166 -11.30 -7.89 -4.36
CA GLU A 166 -11.55 -9.33 -4.51
C GLU A 166 -12.83 -9.59 -5.30
N LYS A 167 -13.91 -8.84 -5.01
CA LYS A 167 -15.17 -8.88 -5.78
C LYS A 167 -14.92 -8.65 -7.28
N ASN A 168 -14.04 -7.72 -7.66
CA ASN A 168 -13.77 -7.38 -9.06
C ASN A 168 -12.85 -8.39 -9.79
N ASN A 169 -12.20 -9.31 -9.06
CA ASN A 169 -11.22 -10.26 -9.61
C ASN A 169 -11.62 -11.73 -9.39
N SER A 170 -12.84 -11.99 -8.90
CA SER A 170 -13.38 -13.34 -8.68
C SER A 170 -14.24 -13.86 -9.83
N ASP A 171 -14.38 -13.07 -10.91
CA ASP A 171 -15.05 -13.41 -12.19
C ASP A 171 -14.03 -13.47 -13.34
#